data_AF-A0A374CIG0-F1
#
_entry.id   AF-A0A374CIG0-F1
#
_cell.length_a   1.000
_cell.length_b   1.000
_cell.length_c   1.000
_cell.angle_alpha   90.00
_cell.angle_beta   90.00
_cell.angle_gamma   90.00
#
_symmetry.space_group_name_H-M   'P 1'
#
loop_
_entity.id
_entity.type
_entity.pdbx_description
1 polymer ?
#
loop_
_entity_poly.entity_id
_entity_poly.type
_entity_poly.pdbx_seq_one_letter_code
_entity_poly.pdbx_strand_id
1 'polypeptide(L)'
;MANHQASDKNSAADKMWVLDVDKQLEYCHKQVGRALDELRQKDGSYDFSMEPRNILKGDRQKGWNCRKATSEEWCDGFWPGILWMDYQNTGDEAVRKAAEGYTESLKGIAYRPCYDHDIGFLIFCSYGKGYEVNHSQEYKDVILASADSLATLFNPVVGTILSWPREVKPRNWPHNTIMDNMMNLDMMFWAAKNGGNKLLYDLAVTHAKTTMKNHFRPDGSCYHVAVYDTINGDLIKGVTHQGYADYSMWARGQSWAIYGYTMVYRYTHNRVFLDFAQKVTDIYIKRLKETSDDLVPLWDMDGPRGVKGGAPKDASAACVVADALLELQQYVGGEKGEEYKLFALQSLAQLSTDRYQSGKKNVAFLMHSTGHHPAGSEIDASIIYADYYYLEALMRAKALK
;
A
#
# COMPACT_ATOMS: atom_id res chain seq x y z
N MET A 1 -21.77 53.64 -17.60
CA MET A 1 -21.01 53.69 -16.33
C MET A 1 -21.34 52.42 -15.56
N ALA A 2 -20.48 51.41 -15.67
CA ALA A 2 -20.61 50.14 -14.98
C ALA A 2 -20.15 50.33 -13.53
N ASN A 3 -20.98 49.97 -12.56
CA ASN A 3 -20.63 50.04 -11.15
C ASN A 3 -20.35 48.63 -10.63
N HIS A 4 -19.18 48.49 -10.00
CA HIS A 4 -18.58 47.25 -9.53
C HIS A 4 -19.42 46.54 -8.46
N GLN A 5 -19.77 45.28 -8.72
CA GLN A 5 -19.84 44.27 -7.67
C GLN A 5 -18.57 43.42 -7.78
N ALA A 6 -17.55 43.80 -6.98
CA ALA A 6 -16.46 42.89 -6.67
C ALA A 6 -17.05 41.81 -5.75
N SER A 7 -17.36 40.65 -6.34
CA SER A 7 -17.74 39.46 -5.58
C SER A 7 -16.49 38.87 -4.94
N ASP A 8 -16.58 38.62 -3.64
CA ASP A 8 -15.63 37.83 -2.87
C ASP A 8 -15.45 36.44 -3.51
N LYS A 9 -14.45 36.33 -4.38
CA LYS A 9 -13.87 35.07 -4.81
C LYS A 9 -12.48 34.91 -4.19
N ASN A 10 -12.42 34.98 -2.86
CA ASN A 10 -11.40 34.21 -2.14
C ASN A 10 -11.90 32.77 -2.09
N SER A 11 -11.67 32.03 -3.18
CA SER A 11 -11.92 30.60 -3.23
C SER A 11 -11.03 29.91 -2.20
N ALA A 12 -11.53 28.83 -1.61
CA ALA A 12 -10.81 27.98 -0.66
C ALA A 12 -9.57 27.26 -1.25
N ALA A 13 -9.02 27.75 -2.37
CA ALA A 13 -7.93 27.14 -3.15
C ALA A 13 -6.52 27.49 -2.64
N ASP A 14 -6.36 28.47 -1.73
CA ASP A 14 -5.05 28.89 -1.21
C ASP A 14 -4.80 28.54 0.26
N LYS A 15 -5.63 27.69 0.88
CA LYS A 15 -5.30 27.16 2.21
C LYS A 15 -4.27 26.05 2.05
N MET A 16 -3.00 26.41 2.18
CA MET A 16 -1.94 25.44 2.43
C MET A 16 -2.27 24.71 3.73
N TRP A 17 -2.72 23.45 3.63
CA TRP A 17 -2.99 22.63 4.81
C TRP A 17 -1.66 22.34 5.49
N VAL A 18 -1.51 22.83 6.72
CA VAL A 18 -0.35 22.52 7.55
C VAL A 18 -0.63 21.20 8.28
N LEU A 19 0.17 20.17 7.98
CA LEU A 19 0.09 18.87 8.65
C LEU A 19 0.69 18.97 10.05
N ASP A 20 -0.13 18.81 11.08
CA ASP A 20 0.32 18.59 12.44
C ASP A 20 0.54 17.10 12.68
N VAL A 21 1.75 16.61 12.36
CA VAL A 21 2.11 15.18 12.40
C VAL A 21 1.89 14.57 13.79
N ASP A 22 2.29 15.26 14.86
CA ASP A 22 2.20 14.69 16.22
C ASP A 22 0.75 14.54 16.66
N LYS A 23 -0.11 15.52 16.32
CA LYS A 23 -1.56 15.40 16.50
C LYS A 23 -2.15 14.22 15.70
N GLN A 24 -1.66 13.96 14.49
CA GLN A 24 -2.16 12.83 13.69
C GLN A 24 -1.71 11.48 14.24
N LEU A 25 -0.48 11.38 14.75
CA LEU A 25 -0.01 10.17 15.41
C LEU A 25 -0.78 9.90 16.71
N GLU A 26 -1.10 10.93 17.48
CA GLU A 26 -1.98 10.79 18.65
C GLU A 26 -3.39 10.35 18.26
N TYR A 27 -3.91 10.83 17.12
CA TYR A 27 -5.18 10.36 16.56
C TYR A 27 -5.12 8.87 16.20
N CYS A 28 -4.09 8.42 15.50
CA CYS A 28 -3.89 7.01 15.16
C CYS A 28 -3.84 6.14 16.42
N HIS A 29 -3.06 6.52 17.44
CA HIS A 29 -2.99 5.79 18.70
C HIS A 29 -4.36 5.66 19.40
N LYS A 30 -5.15 6.73 19.43
CA LYS A 30 -6.52 6.69 19.99
C LYS A 30 -7.42 5.72 19.21
N GLN A 31 -7.29 5.66 17.88
CA GLN A 31 -8.04 4.72 17.06
C GLN A 31 -7.58 3.27 17.27
N VAL A 32 -6.26 3.03 17.42
CA VAL A 32 -5.70 1.72 17.79
C VAL A 32 -6.29 1.23 19.11
N GLY A 33 -6.28 2.08 20.15
CA GLY A 33 -6.87 1.75 21.45
C GLY A 33 -8.35 1.37 21.35
N ARG A 34 -9.14 2.17 20.59
CA ARG A 34 -10.56 1.86 20.35
C ARG A 34 -10.78 0.56 19.59
N ALA A 35 -9.96 0.28 18.58
CA ALA A 35 -10.04 -0.96 17.81
C ALA A 35 -9.69 -2.17 18.69
N LEU A 36 -8.62 -2.07 19.49
CA LEU A 36 -8.24 -3.12 20.44
C LEU A 36 -9.32 -3.35 21.51
N ASP A 37 -10.02 -2.32 21.98
CA ASP A 37 -11.15 -2.49 22.89
C ASP A 37 -12.32 -3.23 22.24
N GLU A 38 -12.57 -3.02 20.94
CA GLU A 38 -13.64 -3.72 20.19
C GLU A 38 -13.27 -5.16 19.83
N LEU A 39 -11.98 -5.44 19.61
CA LEU A 39 -11.46 -6.79 19.31
C LEU A 39 -11.31 -7.66 20.56
N ARG A 40 -11.27 -7.05 21.76
CA ARG A 40 -11.09 -7.77 23.02
C ARG A 40 -12.33 -8.60 23.36
N GLN A 41 -12.12 -9.87 23.67
CA GLN A 41 -13.16 -10.78 24.11
C GLN A 41 -13.64 -10.45 25.53
N LYS A 42 -14.78 -11.04 25.93
CA LYS A 42 -15.39 -10.81 27.26
C LYS A 42 -14.49 -11.21 28.44
N ASP A 43 -13.59 -12.17 28.22
CA ASP A 43 -12.62 -12.62 29.23
C ASP A 43 -11.33 -11.78 29.24
N GLY A 44 -11.24 -10.75 28.39
CA GLY A 44 -10.08 -9.88 28.26
C GLY A 44 -9.02 -10.36 27.27
N SER A 45 -9.18 -11.54 26.67
CA SER A 45 -8.27 -12.09 25.66
C SER A 45 -8.54 -11.54 24.25
N TYR A 46 -7.67 -11.88 23.30
CA TYR A 46 -7.84 -11.59 21.88
C TYR A 46 -7.92 -12.90 21.09
N ASP A 47 -8.76 -12.94 20.05
CA ASP A 47 -8.61 -13.95 19.00
C ASP A 47 -7.57 -13.47 18.00
N PHE A 48 -6.31 -13.81 18.23
CA PHE A 48 -5.21 -13.42 17.34
C PHE A 48 -5.29 -14.07 15.96
N SER A 49 -6.15 -15.08 15.75
CA SER A 49 -6.35 -15.67 14.43
C SER A 49 -7.32 -14.87 13.56
N MET A 50 -7.90 -13.78 14.07
CA MET A 50 -8.90 -12.96 13.38
C MET A 50 -8.39 -11.52 13.19
N GLU A 51 -7.91 -11.23 11.99
CA GLU A 51 -7.23 -9.99 11.62
C GLU A 51 -8.20 -8.97 10.99
N PRO A 52 -8.13 -7.68 11.37
CA PRO A 52 -8.89 -6.60 10.75
C PRO A 52 -8.67 -6.45 9.24
N ARG A 53 -9.76 -6.38 8.46
CA ARG A 53 -9.69 -6.13 7.01
C ARG A 53 -10.32 -4.82 6.58
N ASN A 54 -11.63 -4.67 6.82
CA ASN A 54 -12.38 -3.52 6.33
C ASN A 54 -13.59 -3.18 7.22
N ILE A 55 -14.15 -1.99 7.02
CA ILE A 55 -15.44 -1.58 7.55
C ILE A 55 -16.23 -1.04 6.36
N LEU A 56 -17.31 -1.73 5.99
CA LEU A 56 -18.10 -1.39 4.81
C LEU A 56 -19.20 -0.39 5.14
N LYS A 57 -19.56 0.40 4.14
CA LYS A 57 -20.68 1.31 4.25
C LYS A 57 -21.98 0.54 4.44
N GLY A 58 -22.64 0.78 5.58
CA GLY A 58 -23.91 0.13 5.93
C GLY A 58 -23.74 -1.17 6.73
N ASP A 59 -22.52 -1.51 7.14
CA ASP A 59 -22.32 -2.57 8.12
C ASP A 59 -23.13 -2.30 9.39
N ARG A 60 -23.82 -3.34 9.85
CA ARG A 60 -24.60 -3.29 11.09
C ARG A 60 -23.78 -3.70 12.30
N GLN A 61 -22.71 -4.46 12.06
CA GLN A 61 -21.78 -4.81 13.12
C GLN A 61 -20.84 -3.65 13.41
N LYS A 62 -20.46 -3.51 14.68
CA LYS A 62 -19.50 -2.52 15.13
C LYS A 62 -18.10 -3.06 14.89
N GLY A 63 -17.19 -2.18 14.47
CA GLY A 63 -15.77 -2.51 14.33
C GLY A 63 -15.41 -3.15 13.00
N TRP A 64 -14.22 -3.73 12.97
CA TRP A 64 -13.63 -4.34 11.78
C TRP A 64 -14.33 -5.65 11.40
N ASN A 65 -14.61 -5.80 10.10
CA ASN A 65 -14.82 -7.12 9.50
C ASN A 65 -13.49 -7.87 9.54
N CYS A 66 -13.36 -8.78 10.50
CA CYS A 66 -12.15 -9.57 10.65
C CYS A 66 -12.14 -10.79 9.74
N ARG A 67 -10.95 -11.25 9.40
CA ARG A 67 -10.70 -12.41 8.53
C ARG A 67 -9.71 -13.34 9.21
N LYS A 68 -9.73 -14.62 8.84
CA LYS A 68 -8.82 -15.57 9.44
C LYS A 68 -7.42 -15.33 8.91
N ALA A 69 -6.44 -15.33 9.81
CA ALA A 69 -5.01 -15.32 9.54
C ALA A 69 -4.61 -16.50 8.64
N THR A 70 -4.72 -16.32 7.31
CA THR A 70 -4.42 -17.36 6.33
C THR A 70 -3.71 -16.82 5.10
N SER A 71 -3.10 -17.71 4.32
CA SER A 71 -2.35 -17.33 3.12
C SER A 71 -3.21 -16.74 2.00
N GLU A 72 -4.53 -16.96 2.04
CA GLU A 72 -5.51 -16.45 1.08
C GLU A 72 -5.93 -15.00 1.37
N GLU A 73 -5.77 -14.54 2.61
CA GLU A 73 -6.15 -13.21 3.05
C GLU A 73 -4.93 -12.30 3.10
N TRP A 74 -4.56 -11.75 1.94
CA TRP A 74 -3.35 -10.95 1.75
C TRP A 74 -3.22 -9.71 2.66
N CYS A 75 -4.31 -9.27 3.33
CA CYS A 75 -4.32 -8.09 4.19
C CYS A 75 -3.84 -8.36 5.63
N ASP A 76 -3.69 -9.61 6.04
CA ASP A 76 -3.53 -9.96 7.46
C ASP A 76 -2.21 -9.45 8.07
N GLY A 77 -1.21 -9.11 7.26
CA GLY A 77 0.05 -8.53 7.75
C GLY A 77 -0.04 -7.06 8.17
N PHE A 78 -1.09 -6.33 7.77
CA PHE A 78 -1.16 -4.88 7.96
C PHE A 78 -1.55 -4.49 9.39
N TRP A 79 -2.47 -5.20 10.03
CA TRP A 79 -2.88 -4.89 11.40
C TRP A 79 -1.75 -5.06 12.43
N PRO A 80 -1.06 -6.22 12.52
CA PRO A 80 0.12 -6.34 13.38
C PRO A 80 1.18 -5.28 13.05
N GLY A 81 1.34 -4.92 11.77
CA GLY A 81 2.23 -3.84 11.35
C GLY A 81 1.85 -2.47 11.91
N ILE A 82 0.55 -2.12 11.90
CA ILE A 82 0.03 -0.91 12.54
C ILE A 82 0.35 -0.92 14.04
N LEU A 83 0.15 -2.05 14.72
CA LEU A 83 0.41 -2.16 16.16
C LEU A 83 1.90 -2.00 16.49
N TRP A 84 2.80 -2.59 15.70
CA TRP A 84 4.25 -2.40 15.88
C TRP A 84 4.68 -0.94 15.69
N MET A 85 4.16 -0.28 14.65
CA MET A 85 4.43 1.12 14.37
C MET A 85 3.88 2.04 15.47
N ASP A 86 2.66 1.79 15.95
CA ASP A 86 2.07 2.55 17.06
C ASP A 86 2.85 2.36 18.36
N TYR A 87 3.29 1.13 18.66
CA TYR A 87 4.17 0.86 19.80
C TYR A 87 5.50 1.60 19.66
N GLN A 88 6.15 1.58 18.50
CA GLN A 88 7.40 2.30 18.27
C GLN A 88 7.25 3.82 18.52
N ASN A 89 6.09 4.39 18.22
CA ASN A 89 5.82 5.81 18.44
C ASN A 89 5.44 6.15 19.90
N THR A 90 4.80 5.23 20.63
CA THR A 90 4.16 5.53 21.94
C THR A 90 4.80 4.84 23.14
N GLY A 91 5.41 3.68 22.95
CA GLY A 91 5.87 2.80 24.02
C GLY A 91 4.74 2.08 24.77
N ASP A 92 3.51 2.03 24.24
CA ASP A 92 2.39 1.35 24.90
C ASP A 92 2.56 -0.19 24.92
N GLU A 93 2.88 -0.72 26.09
CA GLU A 93 3.10 -2.15 26.31
C GLU A 93 1.85 -3.03 26.07
N ALA A 94 0.64 -2.49 26.17
CA ALA A 94 -0.57 -3.22 25.81
C ALA A 94 -0.68 -3.39 24.28
N VAL A 95 -0.32 -2.34 23.53
CA VAL A 95 -0.23 -2.39 22.07
C VAL A 95 0.85 -3.37 21.62
N ARG A 96 2.04 -3.36 22.26
CA ARG A 96 3.11 -4.34 21.96
C ARG A 96 2.62 -5.78 22.11
N LYS A 97 1.98 -6.12 23.23
CA LYS A 97 1.48 -7.49 23.48
C LYS A 97 0.45 -7.94 22.44
N ALA A 98 -0.41 -7.02 21.99
CA ALA A 98 -1.34 -7.31 20.90
C ALA A 98 -0.58 -7.51 19.58
N ALA A 99 0.42 -6.66 19.28
CA ALA A 99 1.25 -6.78 18.09
C ALA A 99 1.95 -8.16 18.01
N GLU A 100 2.51 -8.63 19.12
CA GLU A 100 3.14 -9.95 19.23
C GLU A 100 2.16 -11.08 18.90
N GLY A 101 0.99 -11.10 19.54
CA GLY A 101 0.00 -12.15 19.32
C GLY A 101 -0.52 -12.22 17.88
N TYR A 102 -0.89 -11.07 17.29
CA TYR A 102 -1.35 -11.00 15.90
C TYR A 102 -0.23 -11.39 14.91
N THR A 103 1.02 -10.95 15.16
CA THR A 103 2.18 -11.35 14.34
C THR A 103 2.42 -12.86 14.39
N GLU A 104 2.39 -13.46 15.59
CA GLU A 104 2.62 -14.89 15.78
C GLU A 104 1.57 -15.76 15.08
N SER A 105 0.34 -15.28 14.93
CA SER A 105 -0.73 -15.98 14.21
C SER A 105 -0.36 -16.30 12.76
N LEU A 106 0.48 -15.48 12.13
CA LEU A 106 0.89 -15.59 10.73
C LEU A 106 2.09 -16.52 10.52
N LYS A 107 2.74 -17.01 11.60
CA LYS A 107 3.97 -17.80 11.53
C LYS A 107 3.87 -18.99 10.58
N GLY A 108 2.71 -19.66 10.61
CA GLY A 108 2.46 -20.87 9.84
C GLY A 108 2.50 -20.65 8.32
N ILE A 109 2.31 -19.42 7.84
CA ILE A 109 2.30 -19.08 6.42
C ILE A 109 3.70 -19.18 5.82
N ALA A 110 4.74 -18.81 6.58
CA ALA A 110 6.14 -18.82 6.12
C ALA A 110 6.69 -20.20 5.74
N TYR A 111 6.13 -21.26 6.33
CA TYR A 111 6.62 -22.64 6.21
C TYR A 111 5.70 -23.55 5.39
N ARG A 112 4.90 -22.96 4.50
CA ARG A 112 4.01 -23.66 3.57
C ARG A 112 4.30 -23.20 2.14
N PRO A 113 3.94 -24.00 1.12
CA PRO A 113 4.01 -23.53 -0.26
C PRO A 113 3.25 -22.20 -0.42
N CYS A 114 3.86 -21.22 -1.10
CA CYS A 114 3.22 -19.93 -1.31
C CYS A 114 1.89 -20.10 -2.03
N TYR A 115 0.83 -19.53 -1.45
CA TYR A 115 -0.48 -19.47 -2.08
C TYR A 115 -0.46 -18.49 -3.25
N ASP A 116 -0.04 -17.25 -2.97
CA ASP A 116 0.17 -16.14 -3.89
C ASP A 116 1.45 -15.38 -3.50
N HIS A 117 1.87 -14.43 -4.32
CA HIS A 117 3.05 -13.59 -4.07
C HIS A 117 2.94 -12.64 -2.86
N ASP A 118 1.74 -12.44 -2.32
CA ASP A 118 1.43 -11.51 -1.23
C ASP A 118 2.01 -11.90 0.14
N ILE A 119 2.77 -13.01 0.21
CA ILE A 119 3.50 -13.39 1.42
C ILE A 119 4.44 -12.28 1.93
N GLY A 120 4.91 -11.38 1.06
CA GLY A 120 5.67 -10.21 1.47
C GLY A 120 4.82 -9.22 2.28
N PHE A 121 3.60 -8.90 1.86
CA PHE A 121 2.67 -8.10 2.68
C PHE A 121 2.36 -8.79 4.00
N LEU A 122 2.08 -10.09 3.96
CA LEU A 122 1.71 -10.86 5.16
C LEU A 122 2.83 -10.85 6.20
N ILE A 123 4.06 -11.12 5.78
CA ILE A 123 5.18 -11.39 6.70
C ILE A 123 6.03 -10.15 6.93
N PHE A 124 6.33 -9.37 5.90
CA PHE A 124 7.23 -8.23 6.06
C PHE A 124 6.52 -7.02 6.70
N CYS A 125 5.21 -6.84 6.46
CA CYS A 125 4.46 -5.81 7.19
C CYS A 125 4.21 -6.19 8.67
N SER A 126 4.27 -7.48 9.03
CA SER A 126 4.11 -7.96 10.41
C SER A 126 5.45 -8.22 11.09
N TYR A 127 6.09 -9.36 10.82
CA TYR A 127 7.40 -9.76 11.35
C TYR A 127 8.50 -8.76 11.04
N GLY A 128 8.49 -8.14 9.84
CA GLY A 128 9.48 -7.12 9.48
C GLY A 128 9.40 -5.91 10.42
N LYS A 129 8.20 -5.38 10.66
CA LYS A 129 7.97 -4.29 11.62
C LYS A 129 8.27 -4.70 13.06
N GLY A 130 7.94 -5.92 13.46
CA GLY A 130 8.34 -6.45 14.76
C GLY A 130 9.86 -6.51 14.94
N TYR A 131 10.58 -6.98 13.91
CA TYR A 131 12.05 -7.08 13.93
C TYR A 131 12.73 -5.71 13.99
N GLU A 132 12.17 -4.69 13.34
CA GLU A 132 12.67 -3.31 13.43
C GLU A 132 12.72 -2.81 14.89
N VAL A 133 11.80 -3.29 15.74
CA VAL A 133 11.68 -2.89 17.14
C VAL A 133 12.49 -3.79 18.07
N ASN A 134 12.36 -5.11 17.96
CA ASN A 134 12.86 -6.05 18.96
C ASN A 134 14.13 -6.82 18.53
N HIS A 135 14.52 -6.74 17.25
CA HIS A 135 15.64 -7.48 16.65
C HIS A 135 15.62 -9.00 16.93
N SER A 136 14.41 -9.58 17.04
CA SER A 136 14.21 -10.99 17.35
C SER A 136 14.80 -11.90 16.27
N GLN A 137 15.69 -12.82 16.66
CA GLN A 137 16.24 -13.82 15.74
C GLN A 137 15.13 -14.72 15.17
N GLU A 138 14.10 -15.04 15.95
CA GLU A 138 12.96 -15.82 15.48
C GLU A 138 12.20 -15.08 14.37
N TYR A 139 11.97 -13.78 14.52
CA TYR A 139 11.27 -13.00 13.50
C TYR A 139 12.09 -12.91 12.22
N LYS A 140 13.41 -12.73 12.36
CA LYS A 140 14.34 -12.79 11.24
C LYS A 140 14.26 -14.13 10.52
N ASP A 141 14.28 -15.26 11.22
CA ASP A 141 14.23 -16.59 10.62
C ASP A 141 12.92 -16.81 9.83
N VAL A 142 11.78 -16.31 10.34
CA VAL A 142 10.50 -16.32 9.62
C VAL A 142 10.58 -15.50 8.34
N ILE A 143 11.13 -14.27 8.39
CA ILE A 143 11.27 -13.41 7.20
C ILE A 143 12.16 -14.08 6.14
N LEU A 144 13.29 -14.68 6.55
CA LEU A 144 14.20 -15.36 5.63
C LEU A 144 13.52 -16.55 4.94
N ALA A 145 12.79 -17.38 5.71
CA ALA A 145 12.04 -18.51 5.16
C ALA A 145 10.95 -18.06 4.17
N SER A 146 10.23 -16.98 4.49
CA SER A 146 9.21 -16.41 3.61
C SER A 146 9.79 -15.84 2.31
N ALA A 147 10.97 -15.23 2.36
CA ALA A 147 11.66 -14.74 1.17
C ALA A 147 12.08 -15.89 0.24
N ASP A 148 12.59 -16.97 0.79
CA ASP A 148 12.92 -18.19 0.03
C ASP A 148 11.65 -18.82 -0.57
N SER A 149 10.56 -18.88 0.18
CA SER A 149 9.26 -19.36 -0.32
C SER A 149 8.75 -18.50 -1.48
N LEU A 150 8.78 -17.17 -1.37
CA LEU A 150 8.39 -16.26 -2.45
C LEU A 150 9.23 -16.47 -3.72
N ALA A 151 10.54 -16.73 -3.58
CA ALA A 151 11.43 -16.98 -4.70
C ALA A 151 11.05 -18.23 -5.52
N THR A 152 10.34 -19.20 -4.94
CA THR A 152 9.86 -20.38 -5.68
C THR A 152 8.85 -20.05 -6.78
N LEU A 153 8.21 -18.89 -6.69
CA LEU A 153 7.28 -18.39 -7.71
C LEU A 153 7.98 -17.67 -8.87
N PHE A 154 9.30 -17.49 -8.82
CA PHE A 154 10.07 -16.84 -9.88
C PHE A 154 10.22 -17.75 -11.10
N ASN A 155 9.85 -17.25 -12.28
CA ASN A 155 10.10 -17.92 -13.55
C ASN A 155 11.32 -17.28 -14.24
N PRO A 156 12.44 -18.01 -14.44
CA PRO A 156 13.65 -17.45 -15.03
C PRO A 156 13.55 -17.14 -16.52
N VAL A 157 12.61 -17.75 -17.26
CA VAL A 157 12.37 -17.44 -18.67
C VAL A 157 11.64 -16.10 -18.80
N VAL A 158 10.61 -15.90 -17.98
CA VAL A 158 9.83 -14.65 -17.96
C VAL A 158 10.61 -13.53 -17.28
N GLY A 159 11.35 -13.85 -16.21
CA GLY A 159 12.08 -12.88 -15.40
C GLY A 159 11.22 -12.14 -14.38
N THR A 160 10.09 -12.72 -13.95
CA THR A 160 9.24 -12.19 -12.88
C THR A 160 8.73 -13.29 -11.95
N ILE A 161 8.17 -12.85 -10.83
CA ILE A 161 7.47 -13.69 -9.85
C ILE A 161 6.03 -13.87 -10.35
N LEU A 162 5.53 -15.10 -10.31
CA LEU A 162 4.14 -15.44 -10.58
C LEU A 162 3.26 -14.91 -9.44
N SER A 163 2.37 -13.96 -9.73
CA SER A 163 1.57 -13.32 -8.70
C SER A 163 0.48 -14.23 -8.14
N TRP A 164 -0.30 -14.85 -9.03
CA TRP A 164 -1.40 -15.73 -8.65
C TRP A 164 -1.29 -17.09 -9.34
N PRO A 165 -0.63 -18.09 -8.72
CA PRO A 165 -0.63 -19.47 -9.20
C PRO A 165 -2.05 -20.02 -9.42
N ARG A 166 -3.00 -19.63 -8.57
CA ARG A 166 -4.41 -20.05 -8.66
C ARG A 166 -5.15 -19.52 -9.89
N GLU A 167 -4.73 -18.41 -10.49
CA GLU A 167 -5.40 -17.81 -11.65
C GLU A 167 -4.87 -18.34 -12.99
N VAL A 168 -3.78 -19.12 -12.98
CA VAL A 168 -3.15 -19.66 -14.19
C VAL A 168 -4.16 -20.45 -15.04
N LYS A 169 -4.80 -21.45 -14.44
CA LYS A 169 -5.78 -22.31 -15.14
C LYS A 169 -7.12 -21.60 -15.39
N PRO A 170 -7.77 -20.93 -14.42
CA PRO A 170 -9.08 -20.32 -14.62
C PRO A 170 -9.09 -19.19 -15.66
N ARG A 171 -8.02 -18.42 -15.79
CA ARG A 171 -7.96 -17.28 -16.73
C ARG A 171 -7.15 -17.55 -17.99
N ASN A 172 -6.53 -18.72 -18.09
CA ASN A 172 -5.55 -19.02 -19.12
C ASN A 172 -4.43 -17.95 -19.15
N TRP A 173 -3.89 -17.64 -17.98
CA TRP A 173 -2.79 -16.70 -17.78
C TRP A 173 -1.53 -17.48 -17.37
N PRO A 174 -0.78 -18.04 -18.34
CA PRO A 174 0.27 -19.02 -18.06
C PRO A 174 1.32 -18.50 -17.08
N HIS A 175 1.68 -17.21 -17.17
CA HIS A 175 2.39 -16.49 -16.13
C HIS A 175 1.80 -15.09 -15.97
N ASN A 176 1.26 -14.78 -14.81
CA ASN A 176 0.70 -13.46 -14.50
C ASN A 176 1.56 -12.75 -13.45
N THR A 177 1.86 -11.48 -13.69
CA THR A 177 2.51 -10.61 -12.71
C THR A 177 1.66 -9.36 -12.53
N ILE A 178 1.35 -8.98 -11.31
CA ILE A 178 0.59 -7.77 -10.99
C ILE A 178 1.49 -6.68 -10.42
N MET A 179 1.04 -5.43 -10.49
CA MET A 179 1.84 -4.30 -10.02
C MET A 179 2.16 -4.35 -8.52
N ASP A 180 1.22 -4.85 -7.71
CA ASP A 180 1.33 -5.04 -6.27
C ASP A 180 2.52 -5.97 -5.91
N ASN A 181 2.96 -6.83 -6.86
CA ASN A 181 4.11 -7.69 -6.68
C ASN A 181 5.41 -6.92 -6.46
N MET A 182 5.50 -5.66 -6.92
CA MET A 182 6.63 -4.79 -6.65
C MET A 182 6.84 -4.53 -5.15
N MET A 183 5.76 -4.51 -4.37
CA MET A 183 5.82 -4.26 -2.92
C MET A 183 6.45 -5.44 -2.18
N ASN A 184 6.19 -6.65 -2.64
CA ASN A 184 6.68 -7.89 -2.04
C ASN A 184 8.19 -8.11 -2.24
N LEU A 185 8.84 -7.32 -3.11
CA LEU A 185 10.28 -7.36 -3.32
C LEU A 185 11.08 -6.79 -2.15
N ASP A 186 10.48 -5.94 -1.29
CA ASP A 186 11.18 -5.36 -0.12
C ASP A 186 11.70 -6.47 0.79
N MET A 187 10.85 -7.48 1.05
CA MET A 187 11.22 -8.67 1.83
C MET A 187 12.41 -9.42 1.22
N MET A 188 12.45 -9.58 -0.11
CA MET A 188 13.53 -10.28 -0.80
C MET A 188 14.86 -9.51 -0.71
N PHE A 189 14.83 -8.19 -0.94
CA PHE A 189 16.00 -7.34 -0.80
C PHE A 189 16.53 -7.33 0.63
N TRP A 190 15.62 -7.18 1.59
CA TRP A 190 15.96 -7.21 3.00
C TRP A 190 16.58 -8.55 3.39
N ALA A 191 15.97 -9.67 3.01
CA ALA A 191 16.49 -11.00 3.32
C ALA A 191 17.90 -11.22 2.74
N ALA A 192 18.12 -10.84 1.47
CA ALA A 192 19.43 -10.93 0.82
C ALA A 192 20.53 -10.16 1.58
N LYS A 193 20.19 -8.99 2.14
CA LYS A 193 21.12 -8.15 2.92
C LYS A 193 21.33 -8.68 4.34
N ASN A 194 20.37 -9.41 4.90
CA ASN A 194 20.35 -9.78 6.31
C ASN A 194 20.70 -11.26 6.58
N GLY A 195 21.34 -11.94 5.64
CA GLY A 195 21.86 -13.30 5.83
C GLY A 195 21.03 -14.42 5.18
N GLY A 196 19.98 -14.05 4.45
CA GLY A 196 19.29 -14.97 3.54
C GLY A 196 20.08 -15.23 2.25
N ASN A 197 19.44 -15.94 1.32
CA ASN A 197 20.05 -16.28 0.05
C ASN A 197 20.35 -15.01 -0.78
N LYS A 198 21.61 -14.83 -1.19
CA LYS A 198 22.04 -13.67 -1.97
C LYS A 198 21.36 -13.57 -3.34
N LEU A 199 20.94 -14.71 -3.91
CA LEU A 199 20.22 -14.75 -5.18
C LEU A 199 18.90 -13.96 -5.14
N LEU A 200 18.28 -13.83 -3.95
CA LEU A 200 17.04 -13.07 -3.77
C LEU A 200 17.16 -11.62 -4.29
N TYR A 201 18.34 -11.00 -4.14
CA TYR A 201 18.61 -9.68 -4.69
C TYR A 201 18.52 -9.67 -6.22
N ASP A 202 19.20 -10.61 -6.89
CA ASP A 202 19.23 -10.68 -8.36
C ASP A 202 17.84 -11.00 -8.93
N LEU A 203 17.06 -11.86 -8.26
CA LEU A 203 15.69 -12.14 -8.65
C LEU A 203 14.80 -10.91 -8.52
N ALA A 204 14.90 -10.17 -7.43
CA ALA A 204 14.13 -8.94 -7.21
C ALA A 204 14.50 -7.84 -8.22
N VAL A 205 15.79 -7.65 -8.52
CA VAL A 205 16.24 -6.72 -9.57
C VAL A 205 15.73 -7.15 -10.95
N THR A 206 15.78 -8.44 -11.26
CA THR A 206 15.29 -8.97 -12.54
C THR A 206 13.78 -8.75 -12.68
N HIS A 207 13.02 -9.06 -11.62
CA HIS A 207 11.59 -8.77 -11.55
C HIS A 207 11.32 -7.29 -11.84
N ALA A 208 11.97 -6.38 -11.12
CA ALA A 208 11.75 -4.94 -11.29
C ALA A 208 12.09 -4.45 -12.71
N LYS A 209 13.17 -4.96 -13.33
CA LYS A 209 13.52 -4.61 -14.72
C LYS A 209 12.49 -5.11 -15.73
N THR A 210 12.03 -6.35 -15.57
CA THR A 210 11.04 -6.94 -16.48
C THR A 210 9.69 -6.22 -16.35
N THR A 211 9.25 -5.95 -15.12
CA THR A 211 8.06 -5.16 -14.84
C THR A 211 8.17 -3.75 -15.44
N MET A 212 9.32 -3.09 -15.32
CA MET A 212 9.56 -1.75 -15.89
C MET A 212 9.38 -1.74 -17.41
N LYS A 213 9.85 -2.79 -18.09
CA LYS A 213 9.77 -2.92 -19.54
C LYS A 213 8.35 -3.17 -20.05
N ASN A 214 7.55 -3.96 -19.33
CA ASN A 214 6.35 -4.59 -19.89
C ASN A 214 5.02 -4.13 -19.24
N HIS A 215 5.03 -3.66 -17.99
CA HIS A 215 3.80 -3.26 -17.29
C HIS A 215 3.37 -1.81 -17.55
N PHE A 216 4.14 -1.05 -18.30
CA PHE A 216 3.92 0.39 -18.43
C PHE A 216 3.61 0.80 -19.86
N ARG A 217 2.64 1.70 -19.98
CA ARG A 217 2.37 2.43 -21.22
C ARG A 217 3.45 3.50 -21.43
N PRO A 218 3.59 4.05 -22.66
CA PRO A 218 4.63 5.03 -22.95
C PRO A 218 4.66 6.25 -22.02
N ASP A 219 3.49 6.68 -21.54
CA ASP A 219 3.32 7.82 -20.62
C ASP A 219 3.71 7.53 -19.16
N GLY A 220 3.96 6.27 -18.79
CA GLY A 220 4.29 5.84 -17.43
C GLY A 220 3.09 5.39 -16.59
N SER A 221 1.87 5.37 -17.15
CA SER A 221 0.74 4.71 -16.50
C SER A 221 0.90 3.19 -16.59
N CYS A 222 0.55 2.46 -15.53
CA CYS A 222 0.69 1.01 -15.51
C CYS A 222 -0.59 0.25 -15.88
N TYR A 223 -0.43 -0.95 -16.44
CA TYR A 223 -1.43 -2.00 -16.36
C TYR A 223 -1.50 -2.53 -14.92
N HIS A 224 -2.63 -3.14 -14.54
CA HIS A 224 -2.69 -3.88 -13.28
C HIS A 224 -1.93 -5.20 -13.43
N VAL A 225 -2.25 -6.00 -14.46
CA VAL A 225 -1.69 -7.33 -14.69
C VAL A 225 -0.96 -7.36 -16.03
N ALA A 226 0.24 -7.93 -16.06
CA ALA A 226 0.90 -8.36 -17.30
C ALA A 226 0.89 -9.88 -17.37
N VAL A 227 0.53 -10.41 -18.54
CA VAL A 227 0.49 -11.84 -18.82
C VAL A 227 1.59 -12.18 -19.81
N TYR A 228 2.41 -13.18 -19.48
CA TYR A 228 3.60 -13.56 -20.23
C TYR A 228 3.50 -14.99 -20.78
N ASP A 229 4.17 -15.25 -21.89
CA ASP A 229 4.40 -16.59 -22.41
C ASP A 229 5.56 -17.24 -21.62
N THR A 230 5.32 -18.43 -21.08
CA THR A 230 6.30 -19.16 -20.26
C THR A 230 7.40 -19.85 -21.08
N ILE A 231 7.27 -19.92 -22.41
CA ILE A 231 8.23 -20.57 -23.30
C ILE A 231 9.32 -19.59 -23.72
N ASN A 232 8.97 -18.35 -24.09
CA ASN A 232 9.92 -17.36 -24.58
C ASN A 232 10.07 -16.11 -23.69
N GLY A 233 9.19 -15.92 -22.70
CA GLY A 233 9.22 -14.78 -21.78
C GLY A 233 8.55 -13.51 -22.30
N ASP A 234 7.94 -13.54 -23.48
CA ASP A 234 7.35 -12.35 -24.10
C ASP A 234 6.05 -11.94 -23.42
N LEU A 235 5.79 -10.63 -23.40
CA LEU A 235 4.49 -10.08 -22.98
C LEU A 235 3.41 -10.48 -23.99
N ILE A 236 2.39 -11.21 -23.52
CA ILE A 236 1.20 -11.53 -24.31
C ILE A 236 0.25 -10.34 -24.31
N LYS A 237 -0.08 -9.80 -23.13
CA LYS A 237 -0.99 -8.66 -22.96
C LYS A 237 -0.91 -8.04 -21.57
N GLY A 238 -1.24 -6.75 -21.49
CA GLY A 238 -1.60 -6.06 -20.26
C GLY A 238 -3.12 -6.04 -20.08
N VAL A 239 -3.60 -6.39 -18.88
CA VAL A 239 -5.03 -6.43 -18.54
C VAL A 239 -5.27 -5.85 -17.15
N THR A 240 -6.54 -5.74 -16.77
CA THR A 240 -6.95 -5.36 -15.42
C THR A 240 -7.72 -6.45 -14.69
N HIS A 241 -7.56 -6.48 -13.37
CA HIS A 241 -8.45 -7.23 -12.49
C HIS A 241 -9.32 -6.31 -11.63
N GLN A 242 -8.74 -5.23 -11.09
CA GLN A 242 -9.42 -4.32 -10.17
C GLN A 242 -9.67 -2.92 -10.72
N GLY A 243 -9.06 -2.55 -11.85
CA GLY A 243 -9.28 -1.26 -12.53
C GLY A 243 -10.54 -1.24 -13.39
N TYR A 244 -10.88 -0.06 -13.91
CA TYR A 244 -12.05 0.16 -14.74
C TYR A 244 -11.97 -0.57 -16.10
N ALA A 245 -10.82 -0.54 -16.76
CA ALA A 245 -10.57 -1.20 -18.03
C ALA A 245 -9.08 -1.56 -18.18
N ASP A 246 -8.75 -2.43 -19.14
CA ASP A 246 -7.35 -2.81 -19.40
C ASP A 246 -6.46 -1.61 -19.78
N TYR A 247 -7.06 -0.57 -20.38
CA TYR A 247 -6.36 0.67 -20.73
C TYR A 247 -6.37 1.73 -19.63
N SER A 248 -7.15 1.54 -18.56
CA SER A 248 -7.33 2.56 -17.53
C SER A 248 -6.18 2.61 -16.53
N MET A 249 -6.08 3.73 -15.83
CA MET A 249 -5.15 3.97 -14.75
C MET A 249 -5.82 3.78 -13.39
N TRP A 250 -5.83 2.54 -12.93
CA TRP A 250 -6.26 2.19 -11.58
C TRP A 250 -5.32 2.84 -10.55
N ALA A 251 -5.88 3.66 -9.65
CA ALA A 251 -5.08 4.56 -8.81
C ALA A 251 -4.11 3.82 -7.89
N ARG A 252 -4.57 2.73 -7.26
CA ARG A 252 -3.73 1.94 -6.35
C ARG A 252 -2.67 1.11 -7.06
N GLY A 253 -2.94 0.65 -8.28
CA GLY A 253 -1.91 0.03 -9.12
C GLY A 253 -0.76 1.01 -9.40
N GLN A 254 -1.08 2.26 -9.73
CA GLN A 254 -0.05 3.27 -9.92
C GLN A 254 0.69 3.60 -8.61
N SER A 255 -0.01 3.64 -7.47
CA SER A 255 0.65 3.89 -6.18
C SER A 255 1.66 2.80 -5.82
N TRP A 256 1.35 1.53 -6.12
CA TRP A 256 2.31 0.41 -5.97
C TRP A 256 3.52 0.54 -6.88
N ALA A 257 3.35 1.04 -8.11
CA ALA A 257 4.49 1.34 -8.97
C ALA A 257 5.39 2.42 -8.33
N ILE A 258 4.80 3.52 -7.86
CA ILE A 258 5.56 4.64 -7.25
C ILE A 258 6.34 4.17 -6.03
N TYR A 259 5.68 3.49 -5.09
CA TYR A 259 6.32 2.96 -3.90
C TYR A 259 7.36 1.90 -4.27
N GLY A 260 6.98 0.92 -5.09
CA GLY A 260 7.82 -0.20 -5.49
C GLY A 260 9.12 0.24 -6.14
N TYR A 261 9.10 1.18 -7.10
CA TYR A 261 10.34 1.67 -7.73
C TYR A 261 11.17 2.57 -6.82
N THR A 262 10.54 3.32 -5.92
CA THR A 262 11.27 4.05 -4.86
C THR A 262 12.02 3.07 -3.97
N MET A 263 11.36 2.00 -3.52
CA MET A 263 11.95 0.93 -2.70
C MET A 263 13.04 0.17 -3.47
N VAL A 264 12.85 -0.17 -4.75
CA VAL A 264 13.90 -0.81 -5.55
C VAL A 264 15.14 0.09 -5.64
N TYR A 265 14.97 1.41 -5.79
CA TYR A 265 16.09 2.33 -5.76
C TYR A 265 16.79 2.39 -4.39
N ARG A 266 16.04 2.36 -3.27
CA ARG A 266 16.58 2.29 -1.90
C ARG A 266 17.64 1.17 -1.76
N TYR A 267 17.37 0.00 -2.33
CA TYR A 267 18.26 -1.15 -2.20
C TYR A 267 19.35 -1.23 -3.27
N THR A 268 19.06 -0.79 -4.49
CA THR A 268 19.96 -0.98 -5.63
C THR A 268 20.86 0.22 -5.90
N HIS A 269 20.44 1.41 -5.48
CA HIS A 269 21.01 2.71 -5.86
C HIS A 269 21.22 2.86 -7.38
N ASN A 270 20.51 2.09 -8.20
CA ASN A 270 20.64 2.16 -9.64
C ASN A 270 19.71 3.25 -10.17
N ARG A 271 20.32 4.31 -10.72
CA ARG A 271 19.63 5.52 -11.20
C ARG A 271 18.51 5.24 -12.21
N VAL A 272 18.57 4.16 -12.97
CA VAL A 272 17.46 3.77 -13.87
C VAL A 272 16.14 3.63 -13.11
N PHE A 273 16.16 3.08 -11.89
CA PHE A 273 14.97 2.96 -11.06
C PHE A 273 14.54 4.30 -10.44
N LEU A 274 15.49 5.20 -10.13
CA LEU A 274 15.17 6.55 -9.63
C LEU A 274 14.50 7.40 -10.72
N ASP A 275 15.05 7.39 -11.93
CA ASP A 275 14.48 8.10 -13.07
C ASP A 275 13.08 7.55 -13.41
N PHE A 276 12.91 6.24 -13.28
CA PHE A 276 11.61 5.60 -13.50
C PHE A 276 10.60 5.90 -12.39
N ALA A 277 11.01 5.90 -11.12
CA ALA A 277 10.17 6.29 -9.98
C ALA A 277 9.62 7.72 -10.15
N GLN A 278 10.46 8.66 -10.61
CA GLN A 278 10.03 10.01 -10.96
C GLN A 278 9.01 10.01 -12.11
N LYS A 279 9.27 9.25 -13.18
CA LYS A 279 8.35 9.16 -14.33
C LYS A 279 6.94 8.68 -13.92
N VAL A 280 6.86 7.60 -13.14
CA VAL A 280 5.57 7.03 -12.71
C VAL A 280 4.87 7.90 -11.65
N THR A 281 5.64 8.71 -10.91
CA THR A 281 5.12 9.73 -9.98
C THR A 281 4.52 10.91 -10.74
N ASP A 282 5.24 11.45 -11.72
CA ASP A 282 4.84 12.65 -12.44
C ASP A 282 3.52 12.45 -13.19
N ILE A 283 3.33 11.27 -13.82
CA ILE A 283 2.06 10.94 -14.45
C ILE A 283 0.91 10.80 -13.44
N TYR A 284 1.16 10.24 -12.24
CA TYR A 284 0.15 10.17 -11.17
C TYR A 284 -0.28 11.58 -10.73
N ILE A 285 0.67 12.46 -10.42
CA ILE A 285 0.36 13.82 -9.97
C ILE A 285 -0.41 14.59 -11.05
N LYS A 286 0.00 14.45 -12.32
CA LYS A 286 -0.70 15.06 -13.45
C LYS A 286 -2.14 14.55 -13.55
N ARG A 287 -2.34 13.23 -13.58
CA ARG A 287 -3.67 12.61 -13.74
C ARG A 287 -4.57 12.89 -12.55
N LEU A 288 -4.04 12.90 -11.33
CA LEU A 288 -4.78 13.32 -10.14
C LEU A 288 -5.35 14.74 -10.31
N LYS A 289 -4.51 15.71 -10.67
CA LYS A 289 -4.94 17.11 -10.90
C LYS A 289 -5.97 17.24 -12.03
N GLU A 290 -5.91 16.39 -13.05
CA GLU A 290 -6.87 16.39 -14.17
C GLU A 290 -8.22 15.75 -13.83
N THR A 291 -8.26 14.83 -12.85
CA THR A 291 -9.40 13.92 -12.64
C THR A 291 -10.07 14.09 -11.29
N SER A 292 -9.39 14.69 -10.33
CA SER A 292 -9.82 14.81 -8.94
C SER A 292 -10.03 16.27 -8.55
N ASP A 293 -11.02 16.50 -7.69
CA ASP A 293 -11.27 17.79 -7.03
C ASP A 293 -10.29 18.08 -5.89
N ASP A 294 -9.48 17.10 -5.50
CA ASP A 294 -8.53 17.19 -4.42
C ASP A 294 -7.35 16.20 -4.53
N LEU A 295 -6.46 16.17 -3.53
CA LEU A 295 -5.24 15.35 -3.53
C LEU A 295 -5.48 13.86 -3.21
N VAL A 296 -6.73 13.41 -3.15
CA VAL A 296 -7.07 11.99 -3.02
C VAL A 296 -7.64 11.50 -4.36
N PRO A 297 -7.07 10.46 -4.99
CA PRO A 297 -7.47 10.04 -6.33
C PRO A 297 -8.87 9.43 -6.32
N LEU A 298 -9.53 9.51 -7.48
CA LEU A 298 -10.61 8.57 -7.80
C LEU A 298 -10.02 7.15 -7.82
N TRP A 299 -10.83 6.13 -7.50
CA TRP A 299 -10.38 4.73 -7.50
C TRP A 299 -9.73 4.31 -8.83
N ASP A 300 -10.20 4.88 -9.94
CA ASP A 300 -9.60 4.78 -11.27
C ASP A 300 -9.67 6.14 -11.97
N MET A 301 -8.53 6.60 -12.51
CA MET A 301 -8.36 7.93 -13.08
C MET A 301 -8.85 8.05 -14.54
N ASP A 302 -9.27 6.95 -15.16
CA ASP A 302 -9.98 6.95 -16.46
C ASP A 302 -11.42 6.44 -16.34
N GLY A 303 -11.88 6.19 -15.10
CA GLY A 303 -13.25 5.81 -14.81
C GLY A 303 -14.28 6.86 -15.26
N PRO A 304 -15.56 6.46 -15.40
CA PRO A 304 -16.61 7.34 -15.90
C PRO A 304 -16.82 8.56 -14.98
N ARG A 305 -16.71 9.76 -15.57
CA ARG A 305 -16.94 11.05 -14.91
C ARG A 305 -18.42 11.44 -15.08
N GLY A 306 -19.13 11.72 -13.99
CA GLY A 306 -20.56 12.10 -14.03
C GLY A 306 -21.55 11.06 -13.48
N VAL A 307 -21.07 10.02 -12.79
CA VAL A 307 -21.94 9.10 -12.04
C VAL A 307 -22.66 9.87 -10.92
N LYS A 308 -23.95 9.58 -10.70
CA LYS A 308 -24.74 10.19 -9.62
C LYS A 308 -24.10 9.86 -8.27
N GLY A 309 -23.65 10.89 -7.54
CA GLY A 309 -22.89 10.75 -6.30
C GLY A 309 -21.36 10.82 -6.45
N GLY A 310 -20.85 10.97 -7.69
CA GLY A 310 -19.42 10.97 -8.00
C GLY A 310 -18.84 9.56 -8.10
N ALA A 311 -17.74 9.41 -8.83
CA ALA A 311 -16.94 8.19 -8.76
C ALA A 311 -16.28 8.09 -7.38
N PRO A 312 -16.20 6.90 -6.75
CA PRO A 312 -15.64 6.78 -5.42
C PRO A 312 -14.14 7.09 -5.42
N LYS A 313 -13.66 7.56 -4.26
CA LYS A 313 -12.25 7.86 -4.01
C LYS A 313 -11.51 6.59 -3.62
N ASP A 314 -10.18 6.69 -3.62
CA ASP A 314 -9.33 5.70 -2.99
C ASP A 314 -8.28 6.35 -2.09
N ALA A 315 -8.64 6.55 -0.82
CA ALA A 315 -7.74 7.09 0.20
C ALA A 315 -6.49 6.24 0.39
N SER A 316 -6.59 4.92 0.22
CA SER A 316 -5.43 4.02 0.32
C SER A 316 -4.33 4.36 -0.69
N ALA A 317 -4.69 4.62 -1.95
CA ALA A 317 -3.73 5.01 -2.98
C ALA A 317 -3.02 6.33 -2.65
N ALA A 318 -3.73 7.31 -2.07
CA ALA A 318 -3.12 8.55 -1.62
C ALA A 318 -2.13 8.33 -0.47
N CYS A 319 -2.43 7.44 0.48
CA CYS A 319 -1.53 7.11 1.58
C CYS A 319 -0.23 6.50 1.06
N VAL A 320 -0.32 5.51 0.18
CA VAL A 320 0.82 4.82 -0.43
C VAL A 320 1.70 5.80 -1.21
N VAL A 321 1.10 6.71 -1.98
CA VAL A 321 1.88 7.73 -2.71
C VAL A 321 2.55 8.69 -1.74
N ALA A 322 1.82 9.22 -0.74
CA ALA A 322 2.42 10.14 0.23
C ALA A 322 3.62 9.51 0.95
N ASP A 323 3.48 8.25 1.37
CA ASP A 323 4.53 7.46 1.99
C ASP A 323 5.78 7.34 1.10
N ALA A 324 5.57 6.87 -0.14
CA ALA A 324 6.63 6.71 -1.11
C ALA A 324 7.35 8.03 -1.42
N LEU A 325 6.62 9.14 -1.52
CA LEU A 325 7.19 10.45 -1.86
C LEU A 325 8.01 11.07 -0.72
N LEU A 326 7.66 10.81 0.54
CA LEU A 326 8.47 11.23 1.68
C LEU A 326 9.86 10.56 1.69
N GLU A 327 9.97 9.38 1.08
CA GLU A 327 11.25 8.77 0.80
C GLU A 327 11.88 9.25 -0.51
N LEU A 328 11.16 9.16 -1.64
CA LEU A 328 11.68 9.46 -2.98
C LEU A 328 12.31 10.85 -3.06
N GLN A 329 11.70 11.85 -2.40
CA GLN A 329 12.22 13.22 -2.36
C GLN A 329 13.68 13.31 -1.89
N GLN A 330 14.09 12.44 -0.95
CA GLN A 330 15.44 12.43 -0.39
C GLN A 330 16.49 12.01 -1.44
N TYR A 331 16.08 11.18 -2.41
CA TYR A 331 16.95 10.72 -3.49
C TYR A 331 16.98 11.69 -4.67
N VAL A 332 15.86 12.35 -4.95
CA VAL A 332 15.75 13.30 -6.07
C VAL A 332 16.46 14.61 -5.76
N GLY A 333 16.23 15.16 -4.55
CA GLY A 333 16.78 16.45 -4.13
C GLY A 333 16.34 17.65 -4.97
N GLY A 334 16.86 18.83 -4.65
CA GLY A 334 16.58 20.08 -5.36
C GLY A 334 15.09 20.46 -5.38
N GLU A 335 14.70 21.28 -6.36
CA GLU A 335 13.32 21.77 -6.48
C GLU A 335 12.30 20.63 -6.68
N LYS A 336 12.70 19.57 -7.40
CA LYS A 336 11.81 18.43 -7.68
C LYS A 336 11.57 17.58 -6.43
N GLY A 337 12.59 17.36 -5.61
CA GLY A 337 12.44 16.72 -4.31
C GLY A 337 11.49 17.51 -3.40
N GLU A 338 11.65 18.84 -3.33
CA GLU A 338 10.74 19.68 -2.54
C GLU A 338 9.30 19.68 -3.08
N GLU A 339 9.09 19.61 -4.40
CA GLU A 339 7.76 19.43 -4.99
C GLU A 339 7.09 18.13 -4.49
N TYR A 340 7.82 17.01 -4.51
CA TYR A 340 7.31 15.72 -4.03
C TYR A 340 7.03 15.72 -2.53
N LYS A 341 7.94 16.31 -1.74
CA LYS A 341 7.76 16.46 -0.29
C LYS A 341 6.51 17.29 0.02
N LEU A 342 6.35 18.44 -0.63
CA LEU A 342 5.19 19.31 -0.41
C LEU A 342 3.89 18.60 -0.81
N PHE A 343 3.88 17.93 -1.96
CA PHE A 343 2.73 17.15 -2.41
C PHE A 343 2.35 16.06 -1.39
N ALA A 344 3.33 15.33 -0.86
CA ALA A 344 3.10 14.29 0.16
C ALA A 344 2.50 14.86 1.44
N LEU A 345 3.10 15.94 1.98
CA LEU A 345 2.63 16.59 3.20
C LEU A 345 1.23 17.19 3.04
N GLN A 346 0.93 17.80 1.89
CA GLN A 346 -0.42 18.33 1.60
C GLN A 346 -1.45 17.20 1.43
N SER A 347 -1.07 16.09 0.80
CA SER A 347 -1.95 14.92 0.66
C SER A 347 -2.27 14.31 2.03
N LEU A 348 -1.27 14.17 2.91
CA LEU A 348 -1.49 13.73 4.29
C LEU A 348 -2.38 14.71 5.05
N ALA A 349 -2.12 16.02 4.95
CA ALA A 349 -2.93 17.03 5.62
C ALA A 349 -4.40 16.99 5.16
N GLN A 350 -4.65 16.67 3.88
CA GLN A 350 -5.99 16.43 3.36
C GLN A 350 -6.63 15.17 3.95
N LEU A 351 -5.90 14.05 3.94
CA LEU A 351 -6.34 12.79 4.55
C LEU A 351 -6.65 12.97 6.05
N SER A 352 -5.98 13.92 6.72
CA SER A 352 -6.20 14.28 8.12
C SER A 352 -7.40 15.20 8.40
N THR A 353 -8.25 15.48 7.40
CA THR A 353 -9.48 16.28 7.60
C THR A 353 -10.68 15.41 7.95
N ASP A 354 -11.74 16.01 8.50
CA ASP A 354 -13.04 15.34 8.77
C ASP A 354 -13.69 14.73 7.51
N ARG A 355 -13.23 15.12 6.30
CA ARG A 355 -13.64 14.51 5.03
C ARG A 355 -13.15 13.07 4.92
N TYR A 356 -11.94 12.75 5.41
CA TYR A 356 -11.30 11.45 5.20
C TYR A 356 -11.06 10.68 6.50
N GLN A 357 -10.76 11.34 7.62
CA GLN A 357 -10.66 10.67 8.90
C GLN A 357 -11.99 10.11 9.34
N SER A 358 -11.99 8.88 9.85
CA SER A 358 -13.22 8.26 10.34
C SER A 358 -13.73 8.95 11.62
N GLY A 359 -12.80 9.49 12.43
CA GLY A 359 -13.11 10.10 13.72
C GLY A 359 -13.98 9.19 14.58
N LYS A 360 -15.17 9.67 14.95
CA LYS A 360 -16.14 8.91 15.76
C LYS A 360 -17.01 7.94 14.96
N LYS A 361 -16.96 7.96 13.62
CA LYS A 361 -17.85 7.15 12.76
C LYS A 361 -17.51 5.66 12.86
N ASN A 362 -16.24 5.31 12.95
CA ASN A 362 -15.77 3.94 13.22
C ASN A 362 -14.38 3.97 13.88
N VAL A 363 -13.68 2.82 13.93
CA VAL A 363 -12.37 2.66 14.58
C VAL A 363 -11.17 2.67 13.63
N ALA A 364 -11.39 2.73 12.31
CA ALA A 364 -10.31 2.89 11.33
C ALA A 364 -9.68 4.28 11.41
N PHE A 365 -8.51 4.51 10.84
CA PHE A 365 -7.96 5.86 10.72
C PHE A 365 -8.69 6.63 9.62
N LEU A 366 -8.87 6.00 8.46
CA LEU A 366 -9.40 6.65 7.27
C LEU A 366 -10.67 5.97 6.73
N MET A 367 -11.48 6.72 6.00
CA MET A 367 -12.61 6.27 5.18
C MET A 367 -12.30 6.48 3.69
N HIS A 368 -13.24 6.12 2.82
CA HIS A 368 -13.22 6.46 1.39
C HIS A 368 -12.09 5.79 0.60
N SER A 369 -11.73 4.56 0.98
CA SER A 369 -10.92 3.66 0.15
C SER A 369 -11.82 2.81 -0.74
N THR A 370 -11.28 2.35 -1.88
CA THR A 370 -12.00 1.48 -2.82
C THR A 370 -11.18 0.23 -3.15
N GLY A 371 -11.54 -0.92 -2.59
CA GLY A 371 -10.83 -2.19 -2.77
C GLY A 371 -11.02 -2.79 -4.17
N HIS A 372 -12.21 -3.31 -4.49
CA HIS A 372 -12.45 -3.98 -5.76
C HIS A 372 -13.77 -3.54 -6.40
N HIS A 373 -13.73 -2.37 -7.05
CA HIS A 373 -14.93 -1.78 -7.64
C HIS A 373 -15.61 -2.66 -8.71
N PRO A 374 -14.89 -3.29 -9.68
CA PRO A 374 -15.55 -4.17 -10.66
C PRO A 374 -16.28 -5.38 -10.05
N ALA A 375 -15.87 -5.83 -8.86
CA ALA A 375 -16.50 -6.95 -8.15
C ALA A 375 -17.57 -6.49 -7.13
N GLY A 376 -17.85 -5.19 -7.03
CA GLY A 376 -18.80 -4.66 -6.05
C GLY A 376 -18.35 -4.77 -4.60
N SER A 377 -17.05 -4.92 -4.34
CA SER A 377 -16.50 -5.14 -3.00
C SER A 377 -15.66 -3.96 -2.53
N GLU A 378 -15.78 -3.64 -1.23
CA GLU A 378 -14.97 -2.61 -0.56
C GLU A 378 -15.04 -1.24 -1.25
N ILE A 379 -16.20 -0.86 -1.79
CA ILE A 379 -16.42 0.46 -2.42
C ILE A 379 -16.79 1.47 -1.33
N ASP A 380 -16.05 2.58 -1.25
CA ASP A 380 -16.28 3.63 -0.24
C ASP A 380 -16.20 3.07 1.20
N ALA A 381 -15.15 2.30 1.48
CA ALA A 381 -14.92 1.59 2.74
C ALA A 381 -13.74 2.18 3.54
N SER A 382 -13.67 1.87 4.83
CA SER A 382 -12.41 1.93 5.57
C SER A 382 -11.68 0.60 5.37
N ILE A 383 -10.38 0.62 5.05
CA ILE A 383 -9.62 -0.60 4.74
C ILE A 383 -8.26 -0.56 5.43
N ILE A 384 -7.83 -1.71 5.98
CA ILE A 384 -6.69 -1.81 6.88
C ILE A 384 -5.36 -1.34 6.29
N TYR A 385 -5.10 -1.59 5.00
CA TYR A 385 -3.88 -1.14 4.37
C TYR A 385 -3.84 0.38 4.15
N ALA A 386 -4.99 1.05 4.05
CA ALA A 386 -5.00 2.53 4.05
C ALA A 386 -4.47 3.07 5.39
N ASP A 387 -4.91 2.47 6.49
CA ASP A 387 -4.48 2.83 7.84
C ASP A 387 -2.98 2.53 8.05
N TYR A 388 -2.48 1.41 7.53
CA TYR A 388 -1.06 1.05 7.58
C TYR A 388 -0.18 2.10 6.90
N TYR A 389 -0.43 2.40 5.62
CA TYR A 389 0.40 3.36 4.88
C TYR A 389 0.19 4.80 5.33
N TYR A 390 -0.97 5.13 5.91
CA TYR A 390 -1.17 6.44 6.54
C TYR A 390 -0.25 6.60 7.77
N LEU A 391 -0.21 5.59 8.65
CA LEU A 391 0.66 5.62 9.82
C LEU A 391 2.14 5.60 9.45
N GLU A 392 2.55 4.76 8.49
CA GLU A 392 3.94 4.72 8.01
C GLU A 392 4.36 6.08 7.43
N ALA A 393 3.52 6.70 6.59
CA ALA A 393 3.78 8.02 6.04
C ALA A 393 3.89 9.11 7.12
N LEU A 394 3.04 9.08 8.16
CA LEU A 394 3.14 10.02 9.28
C LEU A 394 4.45 9.85 10.07
N MET A 395 4.88 8.60 10.29
CA MET A 395 6.16 8.32 10.95
C MET A 395 7.35 8.81 10.12
N ARG A 396 7.33 8.59 8.80
CA ARG A 396 8.35 9.17 7.90
C ARG A 396 8.33 10.69 7.92
N ALA A 397 7.16 11.31 7.89
CA ALA A 397 7.02 12.76 7.99
C ALA A 397 7.58 13.31 9.30
N LYS A 398 7.41 12.58 10.42
CA LYS A 398 8.01 12.92 11.72
C LYS A 398 9.53 12.85 11.69
N ALA A 399 10.09 11.83 11.04
CA ALA A 399 11.55 11.65 10.93
C ALA A 399 12.26 12.67 10.01
N LEU A 400 11.51 13.39 9.16
CA LEU A 400 12.03 14.46 8.30
C LEU A 400 12.05 15.84 8.98
N LYS A 401 11.44 15.98 10.16
CA LYS A 401 11.56 17.17 11.01
C LYS A 401 12.86 17.10 11.80
#